data_AF-A0A6J0MI24-F1
#
_entry.id   AF-A0A6J0MI24-F1
#
_cell.length_a   1.000
_cell.length_b   1.000
_cell.length_c   1.000
_cell.angle_alpha   90.00
_cell.angle_beta   90.00
_cell.angle_gamma   90.00
#
_symmetry.space_group_name_H-M   'P 1'
#
loop_
_entity.id
_entity.type
_entity.pdbx_description
1 polymer ?
#
loop_
_entity_poly.entity_id
_entity_poly.type
_entity_poly.pdbx_seq_one_letter_code
_entity_poly.pdbx_strand_id
1 'polypeptide(L)'
;MASSSVSSHSSGSWTAKENKAFEQALATYDQDTPNRWQNVAQVVGGKTTEEVKRHYELLVQDINSIENGLVPFPNYNANGRG
;
A
#
# COMPACT_ATOMS: atom_id res chain seq x y z
N MET A 1 -11.46 25.73 26.73
CA MET A 1 -10.88 24.45 27.15
C MET A 1 -11.80 23.33 26.69
N ALA A 2 -11.34 22.52 25.73
CA ALA A 2 -11.78 21.13 25.50
C ALA A 2 -10.85 20.55 24.41
N SER A 3 -9.70 20.01 24.84
CA SER A 3 -8.90 19.09 24.02
C SER A 3 -9.64 17.78 23.93
N SER A 4 -9.92 17.35 22.70
CA SER A 4 -10.25 15.96 22.33
C SER A 4 -9.93 15.86 20.84
N SER A 5 -9.15 14.95 20.30
CA SER A 5 -8.34 13.86 20.83
C SER A 5 -7.30 13.56 19.75
N VAL A 6 -6.13 13.09 20.17
CA VAL A 6 -5.12 12.55 19.26
C VAL A 6 -5.74 11.44 18.38
N SER A 7 -5.62 11.58 17.06
CA SER A 7 -5.50 10.43 16.18
C SER A 7 -4.28 10.67 15.31
N SER A 8 -3.14 10.45 15.96
CA SER A 8 -1.84 10.18 15.36
C SER A 8 -1.97 9.08 14.30
N HIS A 9 -2.18 9.49 13.05
CA HIS A 9 -1.93 8.68 11.87
C HIS A 9 -1.15 9.52 10.86
N SER A 10 -0.06 10.15 11.32
CA SER A 10 1.03 10.51 10.44
C SER A 10 1.83 9.25 10.07
N SER A 11 1.16 8.20 9.58
CA SER A 11 1.82 7.20 8.74
C SER A 11 2.03 7.91 7.41
N GLY A 12 3.16 8.61 7.30
CA GLY A 12 3.45 9.53 6.20
C GLY A 12 3.12 8.87 4.86
N SER A 13 2.34 9.56 4.02
CA SER A 13 1.91 9.06 2.71
C SER A 13 3.06 8.35 1.99
N TRP A 14 2.78 7.16 1.45
CA TRP A 14 3.77 6.41 0.68
C TRP A 14 4.18 7.19 -0.56
N THR A 15 5.46 7.51 -0.67
CA THR A 15 6.04 8.09 -1.87
C THR A 15 6.16 7.03 -2.95
N ALA A 16 6.23 7.45 -4.22
CA ALA A 16 6.47 6.52 -5.32
C ALA A 16 7.77 5.72 -5.17
N LYS A 17 8.80 6.32 -4.56
CA LYS A 17 10.08 5.65 -4.28
C LYS A 17 9.93 4.56 -3.22
N GLU A 18 9.26 4.86 -2.11
CA GLU A 18 8.99 3.87 -1.06
C GLU A 18 8.12 2.73 -1.59
N ASN A 19 7.07 3.04 -2.36
CA ASN A 19 6.19 2.01 -2.94
C ASN A 19 6.95 1.10 -3.91
N LYS A 20 7.82 1.68 -4.76
CA LYS A 20 8.67 0.89 -5.65
C LYS A 20 9.62 -0.02 -4.87
N ALA A 21 10.25 0.48 -3.80
CA ALA A 21 11.13 -0.33 -2.95
C ALA A 21 10.35 -1.45 -2.25
N PHE A 22 9.12 -1.18 -1.81
CA PHE A 22 8.22 -2.16 -1.22
C PHE A 22 7.86 -3.28 -2.20
N GLU A 23 7.46 -2.96 -3.43
CA GLU A 23 7.15 -3.97 -4.46
C GLU A 23 8.38 -4.84 -4.78
N GLN A 24 9.56 -4.23 -4.91
CA GLN A 24 10.82 -4.97 -5.12
C GLN A 24 11.14 -5.90 -3.95
N ALA A 25 10.91 -5.44 -2.72
CA ALA A 25 11.13 -6.24 -1.53
C ALA A 25 10.13 -7.41 -1.44
N LEU A 26 8.86 -7.22 -1.81
CA LEU A 26 7.87 -8.30 -1.87
C LEU A 26 8.22 -9.37 -2.91
N ALA A 27 8.84 -8.98 -4.02
CA ALA A 27 9.33 -9.91 -5.04
C ALA A 27 10.55 -10.72 -4.56
N THR A 28 11.30 -10.19 -3.60
CA THR A 28 12.50 -10.83 -3.04
C THR A 28 12.19 -11.70 -1.82
N TYR A 29 11.27 -11.23 -0.96
CA TYR A 29 10.85 -11.90 0.27
C TYR A 29 9.42 -12.42 0.09
N ASP A 30 9.33 -13.70 -0.23
CA ASP A 30 8.06 -14.43 -0.41
C ASP A 30 7.31 -14.67 0.91
N GLN A 31 6.21 -15.43 0.86
CA GLN A 31 5.37 -15.70 2.03
C GLN A 31 6.04 -16.61 3.07
N ASP A 32 6.96 -17.47 2.63
CA ASP A 32 7.65 -18.43 3.49
C ASP A 32 8.92 -17.83 4.13
N THR A 33 9.32 -16.64 3.69
CA THR A 33 10.47 -15.92 4.24
C THR A 33 10.24 -15.62 5.73
N PRO A 34 11.05 -16.16 6.65
CA PRO A 34 10.98 -15.79 8.05
C PRO A 34 11.29 -14.30 8.20
N ASN A 35 10.62 -13.63 9.13
CA ASN A 35 10.84 -12.20 9.39
C ASN A 35 10.58 -11.31 8.16
N ARG A 36 9.76 -11.77 7.20
CA ARG A 36 9.42 -11.07 5.94
C ARG A 36 9.21 -9.57 6.12
N TRP A 37 8.32 -9.17 7.02
CA TRP A 37 7.95 -7.76 7.20
C TRP A 37 9.08 -6.91 7.74
N GLN A 38 9.96 -7.49 8.55
CA GLN A 38 11.15 -6.79 9.08
C GLN A 38 12.17 -6.56 7.96
N ASN A 39 12.39 -7.57 7.11
CA ASN A 39 13.25 -7.44 5.94
C ASN A 39 12.70 -6.40 4.94
N VAL A 40 11.40 -6.41 4.67
CA VAL A 40 10.75 -5.44 3.78
C VAL A 40 10.86 -4.01 4.35
N ALA A 41 10.59 -3.81 5.64
CA ALA A 41 10.73 -2.50 6.28
C ALA A 41 12.17 -1.98 6.20
N GLN A 42 13.16 -2.87 6.36
CA GLN A 42 14.57 -2.53 6.23
C GLN A 42 14.93 -2.06 4.81
N VAL A 43 14.37 -2.69 3.76
CA VAL A 43 14.61 -2.30 2.36
C VAL A 43 13.91 -0.99 2.00
N VAL A 44 12.66 -0.81 2.44
CA VAL A 44 11.90 0.41 2.16
C VAL A 44 12.58 1.63 2.81
N GLY A 45 13.01 1.49 4.06
CA GLY A 45 13.63 2.56 4.84
C GLY A 45 12.62 3.65 5.21
N GLY A 46 12.52 3.98 6.50
CA GLY A 46 11.61 5.04 6.97
C GLY A 46 10.15 4.63 7.15
N LYS A 47 9.82 3.34 6.99
CA LYS A 47 8.53 2.74 7.40
C LYS A 47 8.76 1.69 8.49
N THR A 48 7.80 1.56 9.40
CA THR A 48 7.81 0.47 10.39
C THR A 48 7.28 -0.84 9.81
N THR A 49 7.53 -1.94 10.50
CA THR A 49 6.98 -3.26 10.19
C THR A 49 5.45 -3.26 10.10
N GLU A 50 4.80 -2.51 10.98
CA GLU A 50 3.34 -2.40 11.04
C GLU A 50 2.80 -1.59 9.86
N GLU A 51 3.49 -0.52 9.47
CA GLU A 51 3.12 0.29 8.30
C GLU A 51 3.25 -0.51 6.99
N VAL A 52 4.34 -1.27 6.86
CA VAL A 52 4.56 -2.18 5.74
C VAL A 52 3.47 -3.25 5.67
N LYS A 53 3.14 -3.88 6.80
CA LYS A 53 2.09 -4.90 6.86
C LYS A 53 0.72 -4.33 6.47
N ARG A 54 0.37 -3.15 7.00
CA ARG A 54 -0.88 -2.45 6.65
C ARG A 54 -0.94 -2.12 5.15
N HIS A 55 0.17 -1.64 4.58
CA HIS A 55 0.24 -1.32 3.14
C HIS A 55 0.06 -2.56 2.27
N TYR A 56 0.60 -3.71 2.69
CA TYR A 56 0.37 -4.99 2.03
C TYR A 56 -1.10 -5.43 2.09
N GLU A 57 -1.75 -5.30 3.24
CA GLU A 57 -3.17 -5.64 3.40
C GLU A 57 -4.06 -4.81 2.46
N LEU A 58 -3.77 -3.52 2.31
CA LEU A 58 -4.46 -2.64 1.35
C LEU A 58 -4.22 -3.08 -0.09
N LEU A 59 -2.99 -3.41 -0.46
CA LEU A 59 -2.66 -3.92 -1.80
C LEU A 59 -3.46 -5.20 -2.13
N VAL A 60 -3.56 -6.14 -1.18
CA VAL A 60 -4.35 -7.36 -1.36
C VAL A 60 -5.83 -7.04 -1.51
N GLN A 61 -6.35 -6.11 -0.72
CA GLN A 61 -7.74 -5.66 -0.83
C GLN A 61 -8.03 -5.03 -2.20
N ASP A 62 -7.13 -4.20 -2.72
CA ASP A 62 -7.26 -3.57 -4.04
C ASP A 62 -7.26 -4.63 -5.15
N ILE A 63 -6.34 -5.59 -5.11
CA ILE A 63 -6.29 -6.71 -6.06
C ILE A 63 -7.61 -7.50 -6.03
N ASN A 64 -8.07 -7.89 -4.84
CA ASN A 64 -9.34 -8.60 -4.68
C ASN A 64 -10.52 -7.77 -5.23
N SER A 65 -10.50 -6.46 -5.07
CA SER A 65 -11.54 -5.58 -5.58
C SER A 65 -11.53 -5.51 -7.11
N ILE A 66 -10.34 -5.49 -7.73
CA ILE A 66 -10.17 -5.54 -9.19
C ILE A 66 -10.67 -6.87 -9.74
N GLU A 67 -10.26 -8.00 -9.13
CA GLU A 67 -10.63 -9.34 -9.58
C GLU A 67 -12.14 -9.61 -9.47
N ASN A 68 -12.79 -9.04 -8.44
CA ASN A 68 -14.24 -9.15 -8.26
C ASN A 68 -15.04 -8.13 -9.09
N GLY A 69 -14.39 -7.32 -9.95
CA GLY A 69 -15.06 -6.31 -10.77
C GLY A 69 -15.67 -5.16 -9.97
N LEU A 70 -15.20 -4.95 -8.73
CA LEU A 70 -15.66 -3.88 -7.84
C LEU A 70 -14.95 -2.54 -8.14
N VAL A 71 -13.91 -2.56 -9.00
CA VAL A 71 -13.28 -1.35 -9.51
C VAL A 71 -13.98 -0.93 -10.80
N PRO A 72 -14.65 0.24 -10.83
CA PRO A 72 -15.30 0.72 -12.04
C PRO A 72 -14.24 0.99 -13.11
N PHE A 73 -14.46 0.46 -14.31
CA PHE A 73 -13.63 0.81 -15.46
C PHE A 73 -13.69 2.32 -15.70
N PRO A 74 -12.55 2.99 -15.96
CA PRO A 74 -12.58 4.37 -16.38
C PRO A 74 -13.47 4.51 -17.61
N ASN A 75 -14.37 5.48 -17.61
CA ASN A 75 -15.22 5.76 -18.77
C ASN A 75 -14.37 6.44 -19.86
N TYR A 76 -13.68 5.65 -20.67
CA TYR A 76 -12.80 6.13 -21.73
C TYR A 76 -13.55 6.80 -22.91
N ASN A 77 -14.88 6.83 -22.89
CA ASN A 77 -15.72 7.23 -24.03
C ASN A 77 -16.18 8.69 -24.00
N ALA A 78 -15.65 9.55 -23.12
CA ALA A 78 -16.16 10.92 -22.96
C ALA A 78 -15.65 11.95 -23.99
N ASN A 79 -14.60 11.67 -24.79
CA ASN A 79 -14.00 12.67 -25.70
C ASN A 79 -13.77 12.20 -27.15
N GLY A 80 -14.64 11.32 -27.68
CA GLY A 80 -14.51 10.78 -29.04
C GLY A 80 -15.75 10.88 -29.91
N ARG A 81 -16.65 11.84 -29.67
CA ARG A 81 -17.86 12.01 -30.48
C ARG A 81 -17.99 13.45 -30.99
N GLY A 82 -17.76 13.61 -32.30
CA GLY A 82 -18.32 14.66 -33.15
C GLY A 82 -17.52 15.93 -33.24
#